data_AF-A0A2U3RCM6-F1
#
_entry.id   AF-A0A2U3RCM6-F1
#
_cell.length_a   1.000
_cell.length_b   1.000
_cell.length_c   1.000
_cell.angle_alpha   90.00
_cell.angle_beta   90.00
_cell.angle_gamma   90.00
#
_symmetry.space_group_name_H-M   'P 1'
#
loop_
_entity.id
_entity.type
_entity.pdbx_description
1 polymer ?
#
loop_
_entity_poly.entity_id
_entity_poly.type
_entity_poly.pdbx_seq_one_letter_code
_entity_poly.pdbx_strand_id
1 'polypeptide(L)'
;MAITANNCYAAAGCVGRFVNPITDVCWKCLFPITIAGFKVVSSSMPDTNPSGRLICLCPKPGIPVPVPGIPVGFWELVRLVDVTKSPMCMVSLGGFSFGSAAQKGMKDEAEGSAFYHIHWYVYPVIYWLKILLDFICLEMAAVDIAYLTEFDPLWSDDAKSTILNPETLLFQNVAAYQACIADCMSYR
;
A
#
# COMPACT_ATOMS: atom_id res chain seq x y z
N MET A 1 50.92 -12.30 19.27
CA MET A 1 49.82 -11.31 19.37
C MET A 1 49.38 -11.00 17.95
N ALA A 2 48.41 -11.74 17.44
CA ALA A 2 47.89 -11.57 16.08
C ALA A 2 46.40 -11.24 16.20
N ILE A 3 46.05 -9.98 15.96
CA ILE A 3 44.68 -9.51 15.95
C ILE A 3 44.19 -9.72 14.52
N THR A 4 43.51 -10.84 14.27
CA THR A 4 42.73 -11.03 13.04
C THR A 4 41.50 -10.16 13.15
N ALA A 5 41.49 -9.04 12.42
CA ALA A 5 40.30 -8.23 12.22
C ALA A 5 39.30 -9.04 11.38
N ASN A 6 38.34 -9.69 12.06
CA ASN A 6 37.13 -10.14 11.38
C ASN A 6 36.38 -8.90 10.92
N ASN A 7 36.53 -8.56 9.64
CA ASN A 7 35.61 -7.67 8.94
C ASN A 7 34.23 -8.31 8.96
N CYS A 8 33.45 -8.02 10.00
CA CYS A 8 32.03 -8.29 9.99
C CYS A 8 31.40 -7.29 9.03
N TYR A 9 31.30 -7.67 7.75
CA TYR A 9 30.30 -7.05 6.88
C TYR A 9 28.95 -7.36 7.53
N ALA A 10 28.38 -6.39 8.22
CA ALA A 10 26.99 -6.44 8.63
C ALA A 10 26.15 -6.38 7.35
N ALA A 11 25.96 -7.53 6.70
CA ALA A 11 24.87 -7.70 5.77
C ALA A 11 23.62 -7.38 6.57
N ALA A 12 22.88 -6.33 6.16
CA ALA A 12 21.54 -6.11 6.68
C ALA A 12 20.76 -7.41 6.38
N GLY A 13 20.64 -8.27 7.40
CA GLY A 13 20.07 -9.60 7.23
C GLY A 13 18.66 -9.45 6.67
N CYS A 14 18.34 -10.23 5.64
CA CYS A 14 16.97 -10.29 5.17
C CYS A 14 16.13 -11.03 6.22
N VAL A 15 15.54 -10.28 7.14
CA VAL A 15 14.70 -10.81 8.21
C VAL A 15 13.27 -10.38 7.92
N GLY A 16 12.39 -11.37 7.77
CA GLY A 16 10.98 -11.14 7.50
C GLY A 16 10.12 -12.21 8.13
N ARG A 17 8.82 -11.97 8.16
CA ARG A 17 7.82 -12.94 8.62
C ARG A 17 6.75 -13.02 7.55
N PHE A 18 6.33 -14.25 7.22
CA PHE A 18 5.22 -14.44 6.30
C PHE A 18 3.96 -13.78 6.87
N VAL A 19 3.30 -12.94 6.08
CA VAL A 19 2.11 -12.21 6.52
C VAL A 19 0.96 -13.19 6.75
N ASN A 20 0.45 -13.21 7.98
CA ASN A 20 -0.74 -13.99 8.30
C ASN A 20 -2.00 -13.14 8.01
N PRO A 21 -2.83 -13.52 7.02
CA PRO A 21 -3.98 -12.71 6.63
C PRO A 21 -5.06 -12.63 7.73
N ILE A 22 -5.00 -13.45 8.77
CA ILE A 22 -5.96 -13.43 9.89
C ILE A 22 -5.49 -12.48 11.00
N THR A 23 -4.22 -12.55 11.42
CA THR A 23 -3.73 -11.80 12.60
C THR A 23 -3.08 -10.47 12.25
N ASP A 24 -2.49 -10.36 11.07
CA ASP A 24 -1.65 -9.22 10.71
C ASP A 24 -2.44 -8.16 9.91
N VAL A 25 -3.68 -8.47 9.55
CA VAL A 25 -4.60 -7.56 8.88
C VAL A 25 -5.39 -6.77 9.92
N CYS A 26 -5.45 -5.45 9.75
CA CYS A 26 -6.31 -4.59 10.55
C CYS A 26 -7.78 -4.78 10.15
N TRP A 27 -8.49 -5.75 10.75
CA TRP A 27 -9.93 -5.95 10.49
C TRP A 27 -10.80 -4.79 10.97
N LYS A 28 -10.33 -4.04 11.98
CA LYS A 28 -10.98 -2.79 12.39
C LYS A 28 -10.93 -1.74 11.27
N CYS A 29 -9.95 -1.85 10.37
CA CYS A 29 -9.77 -0.92 9.27
C CYS A 29 -10.74 -1.15 8.11
N LEU A 30 -11.54 -2.22 8.15
CA LEU A 30 -12.64 -2.45 7.19
C LEU A 30 -13.78 -1.43 7.39
N PHE A 31 -13.90 -0.89 8.60
CA PHE A 31 -14.98 0.00 8.99
C PHE A 31 -14.66 1.47 8.70
N PRO A 32 -15.68 2.30 8.43
CA PRO A 32 -17.12 2.01 8.55
C PRO A 32 -17.70 1.21 7.38
N ILE A 33 -18.72 0.40 7.67
CA ILE A 33 -19.52 -0.27 6.63
C ILE A 33 -20.83 0.49 6.46
N THR A 34 -21.09 0.93 5.25
CA THR A 34 -22.28 1.69 4.86
C THR A 34 -23.13 0.89 3.89
N ILE A 35 -24.44 0.86 4.10
CA ILE A 35 -25.41 0.17 3.23
C ILE A 35 -26.53 1.15 2.93
N ALA A 36 -26.81 1.39 1.64
CA ALA A 36 -27.91 2.25 1.19
C ALA A 36 -27.85 3.69 1.75
N GLY A 37 -26.65 4.19 2.04
CA GLY A 37 -26.43 5.51 2.66
C GLY A 37 -26.42 5.52 4.19
N PHE A 38 -26.77 4.41 4.85
CA PHE A 38 -26.76 4.30 6.31
C PHE A 38 -25.49 3.62 6.81
N LYS A 39 -24.86 4.20 7.84
CA LYS A 39 -23.71 3.59 8.53
C LYS A 39 -24.22 2.47 9.43
N VAL A 40 -23.99 1.21 9.03
CA VAL A 40 -24.40 0.02 9.80
C VAL A 40 -23.41 -0.23 10.93
N VAL A 41 -22.12 -0.05 10.65
CA VAL A 41 -21.06 -0.09 11.66
C VAL A 41 -20.29 1.21 11.61
N SER A 42 -20.35 1.96 12.71
CA SER A 42 -19.57 3.17 12.88
C SER A 42 -18.13 2.83 13.28
N SER A 43 -17.20 3.65 12.81
CA SER A 43 -15.78 3.58 13.16
C SER A 43 -15.22 4.98 13.28
N SER A 44 -14.15 5.11 14.06
CA SER A 44 -13.36 6.34 14.16
C SER A 44 -12.45 6.56 12.96
N MET A 45 -12.44 5.63 11.99
CA MET A 45 -11.62 5.78 10.79
C MET A 45 -12.22 6.80 9.83
N PRO A 46 -11.37 7.56 9.12
CA PRO A 46 -11.80 8.47 8.08
C PRO A 46 -12.54 7.69 6.99
N ASP A 47 -13.64 8.23 6.50
CA ASP A 47 -14.47 7.65 5.46
C ASP A 47 -14.98 8.76 4.54
N THR A 48 -15.27 8.39 3.30
CA THR A 48 -15.92 9.29 2.35
C THR A 48 -17.39 9.41 2.73
N ASN A 49 -18.02 10.55 2.43
CA ASN A 49 -19.46 10.67 2.70
C ASN A 49 -20.25 9.61 1.90
N PRO A 50 -21.06 8.76 2.56
CA PRO A 50 -21.78 7.72 1.86
C PRO A 50 -22.80 8.33 0.90
N SER A 51 -23.00 7.69 -0.25
CA SER A 51 -24.05 8.09 -1.17
C SER A 51 -25.41 7.98 -0.48
N GLY A 52 -26.16 9.09 -0.35
CA GLY A 52 -27.52 9.10 0.21
C GLY A 52 -28.59 8.40 -0.65
N ARG A 53 -28.18 7.59 -1.63
CA ARG A 53 -29.07 6.84 -2.52
C ARG A 53 -29.32 5.47 -1.92
N LEU A 54 -30.60 5.09 -1.78
CA LEU A 54 -30.99 3.78 -1.25
C LEU A 54 -30.74 2.65 -2.26
N ILE A 55 -30.87 2.96 -3.56
CA ILE A 55 -30.73 2.04 -4.68
C ILE A 55 -29.77 2.67 -5.70
N CYS A 56 -28.87 1.85 -6.26
CA CYS A 56 -27.98 2.20 -7.35
C CYS A 56 -28.26 1.34 -8.59
N LEU A 57 -27.86 1.83 -9.75
CA LEU A 57 -27.94 1.10 -11.01
C LEU A 57 -26.53 0.58 -11.34
N CYS A 58 -26.30 -0.72 -11.15
CA CYS A 58 -24.99 -1.33 -11.34
C CYS A 58 -24.87 -1.94 -12.74
N PRO A 59 -23.78 -1.65 -13.48
CA PRO A 59 -23.47 -2.38 -14.70
C PRO A 59 -23.05 -3.81 -14.34
N LYS A 60 -23.70 -4.81 -14.93
CA LYS A 60 -23.36 -6.22 -14.76
C LYS A 60 -22.74 -6.78 -16.05
N PRO A 61 -21.57 -7.43 -16.00
CA PRO A 61 -21.01 -8.10 -17.17
C PRO A 61 -22.03 -9.10 -17.75
N GLY A 62 -22.33 -8.97 -19.05
CA GLY A 62 -23.25 -9.86 -19.76
C GLY A 62 -24.72 -9.42 -19.80
N ILE A 63 -25.10 -8.29 -19.19
CA ILE A 63 -26.47 -7.74 -19.26
C ILE A 63 -26.39 -6.28 -19.74
N PRO A 64 -27.02 -5.92 -20.87
CA PRO A 64 -26.95 -4.55 -21.42
C PRO A 64 -27.79 -3.53 -20.66
N VAL A 65 -28.69 -3.98 -19.77
CA VAL A 65 -29.49 -3.12 -18.90
C VAL A 65 -28.88 -3.05 -17.50
N PRO A 66 -28.78 -1.86 -16.89
CA PRO A 66 -28.27 -1.73 -15.53
C PRO A 66 -29.24 -2.39 -14.56
N VAL A 67 -28.71 -3.19 -13.65
CA VAL A 67 -29.50 -3.94 -12.68
C VAL A 67 -29.65 -3.09 -11.42
N PRO A 68 -30.86 -2.99 -10.81
CA PRO A 68 -31.01 -2.33 -9.53
C PRO A 68 -30.20 -3.08 -8.45
N GLY A 69 -29.35 -2.35 -7.75
CA GLY A 69 -28.49 -2.82 -6.67
C GLY A 69 -28.55 -1.90 -5.46
N ILE A 70 -27.90 -2.30 -4.37
CA ILE A 70 -27.80 -1.50 -3.15
C ILE A 70 -26.35 -1.02 -3.04
N PRO A 71 -26.10 0.29 -2.87
CA PRO A 71 -24.74 0.77 -2.69
C PRO A 71 -24.23 0.34 -1.32
N VAL A 72 -23.08 -0.33 -1.33
CA VAL A 72 -22.34 -0.72 -0.12
C VAL A 72 -20.97 -0.08 -0.20
N GLY A 73 -20.56 0.58 0.89
CA GLY A 73 -19.23 1.18 1.04
C GLY A 73 -18.49 0.58 2.21
N PHE A 74 -17.24 0.22 2.00
CA PHE A 74 -16.30 -0.28 3.02
C PHE A 74 -14.86 -0.10 2.51
N TRP A 75 -13.89 -0.20 3.40
CA TRP A 75 -12.47 -0.13 3.05
C TRP A 75 -11.90 -1.51 2.67
N GLU A 76 -11.55 -1.70 1.41
CA GLU A 76 -10.98 -2.96 0.92
C GLU A 76 -9.45 -2.98 1.02
N LEU A 77 -8.89 -4.09 1.52
CA LEU A 77 -7.45 -4.35 1.47
C LEU A 77 -7.11 -5.10 0.17
N VAL A 78 -6.59 -4.36 -0.81
CA VAL A 78 -6.25 -4.88 -2.15
C VAL A 78 -4.77 -4.88 -2.49
N ARG A 79 -3.94 -4.15 -1.72
CA ARG A 79 -2.49 -4.06 -1.90
C ARG A 79 -1.79 -4.26 -0.57
N LEU A 80 -0.65 -4.95 -0.61
CA LEU A 80 0.29 -5.08 0.49
C LEU A 80 1.61 -4.44 0.06
N VAL A 81 2.25 -3.71 0.96
CA VAL A 81 3.49 -2.98 0.69
C VAL A 81 4.55 -3.38 1.69
N ASP A 82 5.65 -3.92 1.18
CA ASP A 82 6.81 -4.30 1.98
C ASP A 82 7.86 -3.21 1.89
N VAL A 83 8.42 -2.82 3.03
CA VAL A 83 9.50 -1.85 3.09
C VAL A 83 10.74 -2.53 3.68
N THR A 84 11.83 -2.51 2.93
CA THR A 84 13.10 -3.15 3.33
C THR A 84 14.29 -2.24 3.05
N LYS A 85 15.36 -2.39 3.84
CA LYS A 85 16.66 -1.75 3.55
C LYS A 85 17.55 -2.63 2.68
N SER A 86 17.33 -3.95 2.75
CA SER A 86 18.11 -4.92 2.00
C SER A 86 17.48 -5.10 0.63
N PRO A 87 18.21 -4.88 -0.46
CA PRO A 87 17.66 -5.04 -1.80
C PRO A 87 17.22 -6.48 -2.03
N MET A 88 16.15 -6.68 -2.80
CA MET A 88 15.58 -7.98 -3.14
C MET A 88 15.15 -8.81 -1.93
N CYS A 89 14.93 -8.18 -0.77
CA CYS A 89 14.49 -8.87 0.44
C CYS A 89 12.98 -8.74 0.63
N MET A 90 12.24 -9.81 0.36
CA MET A 90 10.80 -9.87 0.55
C MET A 90 10.47 -10.18 2.01
N VAL A 91 10.27 -9.12 2.80
CA VAL A 91 10.01 -9.24 4.24
C VAL A 91 8.66 -9.90 4.53
N SER A 92 7.61 -9.65 3.73
CA SER A 92 6.29 -10.26 3.92
C SER A 92 6.18 -11.69 3.40
N LEU A 93 7.18 -12.18 2.65
CA LEU A 93 7.31 -13.59 2.27
C LEU A 93 8.24 -14.37 3.22
N GLY A 94 8.43 -13.90 4.45
CA GLY A 94 9.25 -14.59 5.44
C GLY A 94 10.74 -14.31 5.31
N GLY A 95 11.13 -13.18 4.71
CA GLY A 95 12.54 -12.84 4.51
C GLY A 95 13.18 -13.61 3.35
N PHE A 96 12.38 -13.92 2.33
CA PHE A 96 12.90 -14.54 1.12
C PHE A 96 13.72 -13.51 0.33
N SER A 97 14.96 -13.85 -0.02
CA SER A 97 15.85 -12.97 -0.77
C SER A 97 16.03 -13.46 -2.21
N PHE A 98 15.61 -12.65 -3.18
CA PHE A 98 15.78 -12.96 -4.60
C PHE A 98 17.09 -12.36 -5.13
N GLY A 99 18.22 -12.91 -4.69
CA GLY A 99 19.55 -12.51 -5.15
C GLY A 99 20.01 -11.13 -4.66
N SER A 100 20.89 -10.48 -5.43
CA SER A 100 21.48 -9.19 -5.09
C SER A 100 21.22 -8.16 -6.19
N ALA A 101 20.58 -7.03 -5.84
CA ALA A 101 20.48 -5.89 -6.75
C ALA A 101 21.75 -5.04 -6.72
N ALA A 102 22.02 -4.35 -7.83
CA ALA A 102 23.10 -3.36 -7.94
C ALA A 102 22.83 -2.10 -7.10
N GLN A 103 21.55 -1.75 -6.92
CA GLN A 103 21.11 -0.68 -6.03
C GLN A 103 21.17 -1.20 -4.59
N LYS A 104 22.19 -0.79 -3.83
CA LYS A 104 22.26 -1.08 -2.40
C LYS A 104 21.54 0.03 -1.66
N GLY A 105 20.60 -0.33 -0.78
CA GLY A 105 20.08 0.60 0.21
C GLY A 105 21.23 1.20 1.00
N MET A 106 21.44 2.51 0.85
CA MET A 106 22.47 3.24 1.57
C MET A 106 21.92 3.57 2.96
N LYS A 107 22.58 3.04 4.00
CA LYS A 107 22.52 3.62 5.34
C LYS A 107 23.83 4.38 5.51
N ASP A 108 23.85 5.65 5.15
CA ASP A 108 25.03 6.46 5.44
C ASP A 108 24.92 6.99 6.88
N GLU A 109 25.70 6.39 7.78
CA GLU A 109 25.74 6.83 9.19
C GLU A 109 26.41 8.21 9.35
N ALA A 110 27.12 8.70 8.33
CA ALA A 110 27.72 10.04 8.34
C ALA A 110 26.74 11.13 7.88
N GLU A 111 25.78 10.81 6.99
CA GLU A 111 24.84 11.76 6.40
C GLU A 111 23.39 11.63 6.92
N GLY A 112 23.07 10.60 7.69
CA GLY A 112 21.72 10.38 8.23
C GLY A 112 20.68 10.00 7.17
N SER A 113 21.10 9.68 5.95
CA SER A 113 20.22 9.22 4.87
C SER A 113 19.96 7.71 5.01
N ALA A 114 18.68 7.34 4.99
CA ALA A 114 18.23 5.96 5.02
C ALA A 114 17.40 5.67 3.76
N PHE A 115 17.97 4.90 2.84
CA PHE A 115 17.25 4.46 1.65
C PHE A 115 16.49 3.17 1.93
N TYR A 116 15.25 3.10 1.44
CA TYR A 116 14.39 1.93 1.55
C TYR A 116 13.91 1.51 0.16
N HIS A 117 13.85 0.21 -0.04
CA HIS A 117 13.20 -0.43 -1.16
C HIS A 117 11.78 -0.81 -0.78
N ILE A 118 10.89 -0.73 -1.75
CA ILE A 118 9.48 -1.04 -1.61
C ILE A 118 9.13 -2.17 -2.58
N HIS A 119 8.43 -3.18 -2.08
CA HIS A 119 7.81 -4.21 -2.90
C HIS A 119 6.29 -4.12 -2.76
N TRP A 120 5.61 -3.93 -3.88
CA TRP A 120 4.16 -3.87 -3.94
C TRP A 120 3.60 -5.21 -4.38
N TYR A 121 2.63 -5.70 -3.62
CA TYR A 121 1.92 -6.93 -3.90
C TYR A 121 0.45 -6.63 -4.16
N VAL A 122 -0.12 -7.33 -5.13
CA VAL A 122 -1.57 -7.49 -5.27
C VAL A 122 -1.99 -8.51 -4.22
N TYR A 123 -2.79 -8.09 -3.25
CA TYR A 123 -3.18 -8.94 -2.12
C TYR A 123 -4.62 -8.66 -1.70
N PRO A 124 -5.62 -9.06 -2.51
CA PRO A 124 -7.03 -8.83 -2.22
C PRO A 124 -7.53 -9.78 -1.11
N VAL A 125 -7.22 -9.46 0.16
CA VAL A 125 -7.54 -10.23 1.38
C VAL A 125 -8.99 -10.72 1.43
N ILE A 126 -9.91 -9.85 1.06
CA ILE A 126 -11.34 -10.08 1.23
C ILE A 126 -11.86 -11.09 0.19
N TYR A 127 -11.29 -11.09 -1.02
CA TYR A 127 -11.75 -11.89 -2.14
C TYR A 127 -11.46 -13.39 -1.97
N TRP A 128 -10.19 -13.78 -1.87
CA TRP A 128 -9.77 -15.18 -1.65
C TRP A 128 -10.22 -15.79 -0.31
N LEU A 129 -10.36 -15.01 0.77
CA LEU A 129 -10.94 -15.50 2.03
C LEU A 129 -12.48 -15.56 2.00
N LYS A 130 -13.12 -15.02 0.95
CA LYS A 130 -14.59 -15.00 0.75
C LYS A 130 -15.37 -14.49 1.98
N ILE A 131 -14.85 -13.44 2.62
CA ILE A 131 -15.42 -12.91 3.86
C ILE A 131 -16.69 -12.09 3.60
N LEU A 132 -16.73 -11.37 2.47
CA LEU A 132 -17.90 -10.60 2.02
C LEU A 132 -18.51 -11.26 0.78
N LEU A 133 -19.78 -10.92 0.51
CA LEU A 133 -20.44 -11.36 -0.73
C LEU A 133 -19.66 -10.85 -1.95
N ASP A 134 -19.67 -11.63 -3.03
CA ASP A 134 -19.06 -11.27 -4.32
C ASP A 134 -19.79 -10.06 -4.95
N PHE A 135 -19.45 -8.87 -4.47
CA PHE A 135 -19.89 -7.62 -5.07
C PHE A 135 -19.19 -7.44 -6.42
N ILE A 136 -19.90 -6.87 -7.39
CA ILE A 136 -19.34 -6.56 -8.73
C ILE A 136 -18.11 -5.63 -8.67
N CYS A 137 -17.98 -4.87 -7.59
CA CYS A 137 -16.91 -3.90 -7.38
C CYS A 137 -15.72 -4.46 -6.58
N LEU A 138 -15.76 -5.72 -6.14
CA LEU A 138 -14.66 -6.32 -5.40
C LEU A 138 -13.49 -6.60 -6.35
N GLU A 139 -12.25 -6.33 -5.93
CA GLU A 139 -11.07 -6.60 -6.75
C GLU A 139 -10.82 -8.11 -6.82
N MET A 140 -11.25 -8.74 -7.92
CA MET A 140 -11.06 -10.17 -8.17
C MET A 140 -9.68 -10.43 -8.80
N ALA A 141 -8.63 -10.40 -7.98
CA ALA A 141 -7.27 -10.67 -8.42
C ALA A 141 -6.61 -11.84 -7.68
N ALA A 142 -5.63 -12.47 -8.32
CA ALA A 142 -4.74 -13.42 -7.66
C ALA A 142 -3.65 -12.66 -6.88
N VAL A 143 -3.05 -13.35 -5.90
CA VAL A 143 -1.88 -12.80 -5.19
C VAL A 143 -0.69 -12.79 -6.14
N ASP A 144 -0.10 -11.62 -6.35
CA ASP A 144 1.05 -11.44 -7.25
C ASP A 144 1.94 -10.28 -6.77
N ILE A 145 3.18 -10.25 -7.26
CA ILE A 145 4.13 -9.14 -7.05
C ILE A 145 3.93 -8.14 -8.18
N ALA A 146 3.34 -6.99 -7.87
CA ALA A 146 3.04 -5.96 -8.86
C ALA A 146 4.28 -5.16 -9.26
N TYR A 147 5.11 -4.78 -8.28
CA TYR A 147 6.17 -3.82 -8.49
C TYR A 147 7.30 -3.95 -7.47
N LEU A 148 8.53 -3.83 -7.93
CA LEU A 148 9.76 -3.94 -7.14
C LEU A 148 10.62 -2.72 -7.45
N THR A 149 10.88 -1.89 -6.45
CA THR A 149 11.64 -0.65 -6.64
C THR A 149 13.09 -0.85 -7.08
N GLU A 150 13.66 -2.03 -6.86
CA GLU A 150 15.02 -2.39 -7.22
C GLU A 150 15.26 -2.43 -8.73
N PHE A 151 14.22 -2.69 -9.51
CA PHE A 151 14.28 -2.71 -10.98
C PHE A 151 13.94 -1.36 -11.60
N ASP A 152 13.46 -0.40 -10.81
CA ASP A 152 13.11 0.92 -11.28
C ASP A 152 14.29 1.91 -11.09
N PRO A 153 14.92 2.36 -12.18
CA PRO A 153 16.00 3.34 -12.11
C PRO A 153 15.51 4.76 -11.75
N LEU A 154 14.19 5.00 -11.73
CA LEU A 154 13.59 6.27 -11.32
C LEU A 154 13.45 6.34 -9.80
N TRP A 155 13.29 5.20 -9.10
CA TRP A 155 13.09 5.15 -7.65
C TRP A 155 14.20 5.80 -6.82
N SER A 156 15.47 5.61 -7.23
CA SER A 156 16.61 6.14 -6.48
C SER A 156 16.92 7.60 -6.77
N ASP A 157 16.26 8.20 -7.76
CA ASP A 157 16.59 9.53 -8.28
C ASP A 157 15.32 10.39 -8.33
N ASP A 158 15.26 11.38 -7.46
CA ASP A 158 14.12 12.29 -7.29
C ASP A 158 13.86 13.13 -8.54
N ALA A 159 14.91 13.58 -9.22
CA ALA A 159 14.79 14.30 -10.49
C ALA A 159 14.17 13.42 -11.59
N LYS A 160 14.50 12.13 -11.62
CA LYS A 160 13.88 11.18 -12.58
C LYS A 160 12.50 10.73 -12.16
N SER A 161 12.24 10.57 -10.87
CA SER A 161 10.90 10.25 -10.33
C SER A 161 9.85 11.30 -10.70
N THR A 162 10.28 12.55 -10.95
CA THR A 162 9.42 13.62 -11.47
C THR A 162 8.81 13.30 -12.83
N ILE A 163 9.40 12.38 -13.62
CA ILE A 163 8.83 11.92 -14.89
C ILE A 163 7.53 11.13 -14.67
N LEU A 164 7.51 10.28 -13.62
CA LEU A 164 6.33 9.48 -13.28
C LEU A 164 5.28 10.29 -12.53
N ASN A 165 5.73 11.21 -11.67
CA ASN A 165 4.86 12.02 -10.83
C ASN A 165 5.08 13.53 -11.07
N PRO A 166 4.72 14.06 -12.25
CA PRO A 166 4.95 15.48 -12.59
C PRO A 166 4.09 16.44 -11.76
N GLU A 167 3.05 15.94 -11.09
CA GLU A 167 2.20 16.73 -10.19
C GLU A 167 2.97 17.24 -8.97
N THR A 168 4.07 16.58 -8.59
CA THR A 168 4.94 17.02 -7.50
C THR A 168 5.48 18.43 -7.74
N LEU A 169 5.80 18.79 -8.99
CA LEU A 169 6.22 20.13 -9.37
C LEU A 169 5.11 21.17 -9.17
N LEU A 170 3.85 20.78 -9.36
CA LEU A 170 2.70 21.66 -9.15
C LEU A 170 2.50 21.96 -7.67
N PHE A 171 2.68 20.96 -6.80
CA PHE A 171 2.47 21.07 -5.35
C PHE A 171 3.70 21.58 -4.57
N GLN A 172 4.86 21.73 -5.21
CA GLN A 172 6.06 22.30 -4.60
C GLN A 172 6.00 23.83 -4.39
N ASN A 173 4.89 24.47 -4.78
CA ASN A 173 4.71 25.91 -4.59
C ASN A 173 4.34 26.24 -3.12
N VAL A 174 4.70 27.44 -2.66
CA VAL A 174 4.49 27.89 -1.28
C VAL A 174 3.00 27.87 -0.88
N ALA A 175 2.09 28.22 -1.79
CA ALA A 175 0.66 28.27 -1.49
C ALA A 175 0.07 26.87 -1.24
N ALA A 176 0.46 25.88 -2.04
CA ALA A 176 0.06 24.49 -1.88
C ALA A 176 0.60 23.90 -0.58
N TYR A 177 1.85 24.20 -0.22
CA TYR A 177 2.43 23.77 1.04
C TYR A 177 1.67 24.33 2.25
N GLN A 178 1.29 25.62 2.22
CA GLN A 178 0.49 26.22 3.30
C GLN A 178 -0.92 25.62 3.38
N ALA A 179 -1.54 25.30 2.24
CA ALA A 179 -2.84 24.63 2.24
C ALA A 179 -2.78 23.24 2.89
N CYS A 180 -1.71 22.47 2.64
CA CYS A 180 -1.50 21.17 3.27
C CYS A 180 -1.32 21.29 4.79
N ILE A 181 -0.56 22.29 5.27
CA ILE A 181 -0.42 22.56 6.70
C ILE A 181 -1.77 22.93 7.32
N ALA A 182 -2.56 23.78 6.64
CA ALA A 182 -3.88 24.18 7.12
C ALA A 182 -4.85 22.99 7.22
N ASP A 183 -4.83 22.08 6.23
CA ASP A 183 -5.66 20.87 6.23
C ASP A 183 -5.28 19.93 7.38
N CYS A 184 -3.98 19.71 7.61
CA CYS A 184 -3.48 18.93 8.74
C CYS A 184 -3.94 19.47 10.10
N MET A 185 -4.05 20.79 10.25
CA MET A 185 -4.55 21.41 11.48
C MET A 185 -6.07 21.29 11.63
N SER A 186 -6.81 21.17 10.52
CA SER A 186 -8.27 21.07 10.51
C SER A 186 -8.79 19.69 10.90
N TYR A 187 -8.00 18.63 10.67
CA TYR A 187 -8.36 17.23 10.92
C TYR A 187 -8.12 16.77 12.37
N ARG A 188 -8.16 17.70 13.33
CA ARG A 188 -8.00 17.44 14.77
C ARG A 188 -9.34 17.54 15.51
#